data_AF-A0A7Y2TIK9-F1
#
_entry.id   AF-A0A7Y2TIK9-F1
#
_cell.length_a   1.000
_cell.length_b   1.000
_cell.length_c   1.000
_cell.angle_alpha   90.00
_cell.angle_beta   90.00
_cell.angle_gamma   90.00
#
_symmetry.space_group_name_H-M   'P 1'
#
loop_
_entity.id
_entity.type
_entity.pdbx_description
1 polymer ?
#
loop_
_entity_poly.entity_id
_entity_poly.type
_entity_poly.pdbx_seq_one_letter_code
_entity_poly.pdbx_strand_id
1 'polypeptide(L)'
;MSNSKKSVGKPVALRVIFILNALMAVLPFVFYYVFITKNITVGNLNQMWMIYTGIAYIISFVFLVPCLKNRKLLGARIIFVINILIALPASAYIGILVAIISFSLSFFNKKVLAYFSE
;
A
#
# COMPACT_ATOMS: atom_id res chain seq x y z
N MET A 1 -11.41 -15.46 -37.83
CA MET A 1 -11.90 -15.06 -36.48
C MET A 1 -10.98 -13.97 -35.94
N SER A 2 -11.45 -12.73 -35.90
CA SER A 2 -10.73 -11.62 -35.26
C SER A 2 -10.87 -11.79 -33.75
N ASN A 3 -9.79 -12.25 -33.08
CA ASN A 3 -9.69 -12.20 -31.62
C ASN A 3 -9.54 -10.74 -31.22
N SER A 4 -10.67 -10.04 -31.07
CA SER A 4 -10.74 -8.79 -30.34
C SER A 4 -10.21 -9.05 -28.92
N LYS A 5 -8.94 -8.75 -28.68
CA LYS A 5 -8.37 -8.67 -27.31
C LYS A 5 -9.16 -7.60 -26.58
N LYS A 6 -10.19 -8.04 -25.86
CA LYS A 6 -11.06 -7.18 -25.07
C LYS A 6 -10.22 -6.64 -23.91
N SER A 7 -9.60 -5.48 -24.13
CA SER A 7 -8.83 -4.74 -23.14
C SER A 7 -9.53 -4.79 -21.79
N VAL A 8 -8.95 -5.51 -20.83
CA VAL A 8 -9.45 -5.58 -19.47
C VAL A 8 -9.24 -4.21 -18.85
N GLY A 9 -10.32 -3.41 -18.82
CA GLY A 9 -10.33 -2.11 -18.16
C GLY A 9 -9.85 -2.20 -16.71
N LYS A 10 -9.24 -1.12 -16.21
CA LYS A 10 -8.62 -1.08 -14.87
C LYS A 10 -9.62 -1.53 -13.79
N PRO A 11 -9.41 -2.68 -13.12
CA PRO A 11 -10.40 -3.25 -12.23
C PRO A 11 -10.57 -2.38 -10.97
N VAL A 12 -11.78 -2.35 -10.41
CA VAL A 12 -12.11 -1.57 -9.20
C VAL A 12 -11.17 -1.93 -8.04
N ALA A 13 -10.86 -3.21 -7.87
CA ALA A 13 -9.93 -3.68 -6.84
C ALA A 13 -8.52 -3.06 -6.95
N LEU A 14 -8.04 -2.74 -8.15
CA LEU A 14 -6.76 -2.06 -8.33
C LEU A 14 -6.82 -0.60 -7.87
N ARG A 15 -7.99 0.05 -8.00
CA ARG A 15 -8.23 1.39 -7.43
C ARG A 15 -8.23 1.34 -5.91
N VAL A 16 -8.82 0.29 -5.33
CA VAL A 16 -8.79 0.05 -3.87
C VAL A 16 -7.35 -0.11 -3.38
N ILE A 17 -6.56 -0.98 -4.01
CA ILE A 17 -5.12 -1.14 -3.69
C ILE A 17 -4.41 0.21 -3.72
N PHE A 18 -4.61 1.00 -4.78
CA PHE A 18 -3.99 2.31 -4.92
C PHE A 18 -4.39 3.28 -3.80
N ILE A 19 -5.70 3.41 -3.52
CA ILE A 19 -6.22 4.32 -2.48
C ILE A 19 -5.71 3.91 -1.11
N LEU A 20 -5.75 2.61 -0.78
CA LEU A 20 -5.30 2.12 0.51
C LEU A 20 -3.80 2.39 0.74
N ASN A 21 -2.96 2.15 -0.27
CA ASN A 21 -1.53 2.44 -0.16
C ASN A 21 -1.23 3.95 -0.15
N ALA A 22 -2.05 4.78 -0.83
CA ALA A 22 -1.96 6.23 -0.72
C ALA A 22 -2.32 6.72 0.68
N LEU A 23 -3.37 6.15 1.29
CA LEU A 23 -3.75 6.46 2.68
C LEU A 23 -2.63 6.09 3.66
N MET A 24 -1.97 4.96 3.46
CA MET A 24 -0.80 4.57 4.27
C MET A 24 0.32 5.61 4.24
N ALA A 25 0.52 6.30 3.11
CA ALA A 25 1.53 7.34 3.01
C ALA A 25 1.17 8.61 3.80
N VAL A 26 -0.12 8.90 3.99
CA VAL A 26 -0.59 10.15 4.63
C VAL A 26 -0.86 9.97 6.13
N LEU A 27 -1.43 8.82 6.53
CA LEU A 27 -1.88 8.56 7.90
C LEU A 27 -0.81 8.76 8.98
N PRO A 28 0.46 8.33 8.81
CA PRO A 28 1.48 8.51 9.83
C PRO A 28 1.72 9.98 10.20
N PHE A 29 1.60 10.90 9.23
CA PHE A 29 1.75 12.34 9.49
C PHE A 29 0.55 12.92 10.22
N VAL A 30 -0.66 12.46 9.89
CA VAL A 30 -1.89 12.85 10.61
C VAL A 30 -1.80 12.39 12.07
N PHE A 31 -1.39 11.14 12.30
CA PHE A 31 -1.21 10.64 13.66
C PHE A 31 -0.10 11.36 14.41
N TYR A 32 1.04 11.61 13.76
CA TYR A 32 2.12 12.40 14.36
C TYR A 32 1.63 13.78 14.84
N TYR A 33 0.89 14.51 13.99
CA TYR A 33 0.34 15.82 14.34
C TYR A 33 -0.62 15.74 15.55
N VAL A 34 -1.54 14.78 15.55
CA VAL A 34 -2.47 14.57 16.67
C VAL A 34 -1.73 14.24 17.96
N PHE A 35 -0.72 13.37 17.90
CA PHE A 35 0.02 12.93 19.08
C PHE A 35 0.82 14.07 19.71
N ILE A 36 1.44 14.92 18.89
CA ILE A 36 2.14 16.12 19.38
C ILE A 36 1.17 17.14 19.96
N THR A 37 0.11 17.49 19.22
CA THR A 37 -0.83 18.53 19.67
C THR A 37 -1.62 18.16 20.91
N LYS A 38 -1.89 16.86 21.11
CA LYS A 38 -2.62 16.34 22.26
C LYS A 38 -1.72 15.82 23.38
N ASN A 39 -0.39 15.93 23.24
CA ASN A 39 0.59 15.37 24.18
C ASN A 39 0.30 13.91 24.54
N ILE A 40 -0.13 13.12 23.54
CA ILE A 40 -0.46 11.72 23.73
C ILE A 40 0.83 10.90 23.66
N THR A 41 1.11 10.17 24.73
CA THR A 41 2.17 9.16 24.78
C THR A 41 1.52 7.77 24.81
N VAL A 42 1.91 6.91 23.86
CA VAL A 42 1.44 5.52 23.82
C VAL A 42 2.63 4.61 24.08
N GLY A 43 2.78 4.21 25.35
CA GLY A 43 3.89 3.37 25.80
C GLY A 43 5.27 3.96 25.45
N ASN A 44 6.17 3.11 24.93
CA ASN A 44 7.53 3.47 24.50
C ASN A 44 7.63 3.85 23.01
N LEU A 45 6.52 4.16 22.33
CA LEU A 45 6.56 4.56 20.92
C LEU A 45 7.20 5.95 20.78
N ASN A 46 8.43 5.97 20.26
CA ASN A 46 9.06 7.22 19.86
C ASN A 46 8.32 7.79 18.64
N GLN A 47 7.74 8.99 18.82
CA GLN A 47 6.94 9.69 17.82
C GLN A 47 7.69 9.91 16.50
N MET A 48 9.03 9.97 16.51
CA MET A 48 9.84 10.07 15.29
C MET A 48 9.69 8.86 14.36
N TRP A 49 9.36 7.67 14.90
CA TRP A 49 9.07 6.50 14.06
C TRP A 49 7.86 6.73 13.16
N MET A 50 6.86 7.53 13.58
CA MET A 50 5.71 7.84 12.73
C MET A 50 6.13 8.63 11.49
N ILE A 51 7.05 9.59 11.62
CA ILE A 51 7.61 10.32 10.48
C ILE A 51 8.38 9.38 9.57
N TYR A 52 9.30 8.56 10.11
CA TYR A 52 10.10 7.64 9.31
C TYR A 52 9.24 6.62 8.57
N THR A 53 8.23 6.06 9.23
CA THR A 53 7.25 5.16 8.61
C THR A 53 6.45 5.88 7.51
N GLY A 54 6.04 7.13 7.73
CA GLY A 54 5.38 7.95 6.72
C GLY A 54 6.23 8.17 5.47
N ILE A 55 7.50 8.58 5.65
CA ILE A 55 8.45 8.78 4.55
C ILE A 55 8.69 7.45 3.81
N ALA A 56 8.91 6.36 4.54
CA ALA A 56 9.11 5.04 3.95
C ALA A 56 7.89 4.57 3.13
N TYR A 57 6.67 4.82 3.62
CA TYR A 57 5.45 4.53 2.86
C TYR A 57 5.26 5.44 1.64
N ILE A 58 5.67 6.71 1.69
CA ILE A 58 5.68 7.58 0.50
C ILE A 58 6.60 6.99 -0.56
N ILE A 59 7.84 6.65 -0.19
CA ILE A 59 8.82 6.08 -1.13
C ILE A 59 8.27 4.78 -1.72
N SER A 60 7.78 3.88 -0.87
CA SER A 60 7.17 2.63 -1.28
C SER A 60 5.99 2.83 -2.23
N PHE A 61 5.12 3.80 -1.95
CA PHE A 61 4.00 4.16 -2.81
C PHE A 61 4.44 4.70 -4.16
N VAL A 62 5.47 5.56 -4.22
CA VAL A 62 6.04 6.06 -5.47
C VAL A 62 6.53 4.91 -6.36
N PHE A 63 7.13 3.86 -5.77
CA PHE A 63 7.51 2.65 -6.52
C PHE A 63 6.33 1.75 -6.89
N LEU A 64 5.24 1.78 -6.11
CA LEU A 64 4.04 0.98 -6.37
C LEU A 64 3.32 1.47 -7.63
N VAL A 65 3.15 2.78 -7.78
CA VAL A 65 2.42 3.38 -8.92
C VAL A 65 2.89 2.87 -10.29
N PRO A 66 4.20 2.90 -10.63
CA PRO A 66 4.67 2.37 -11.91
C PRO A 66 4.52 0.86 -12.00
N CYS A 67 4.58 0.10 -10.90
CA CYS A 67 4.30 -1.34 -10.95
C CYS A 67 2.84 -1.63 -11.32
N LEU A 68 1.89 -0.87 -10.77
CA LEU A 68 0.46 -1.01 -11.11
C LEU A 68 0.16 -0.50 -12.53
N LYS A 69 0.83 0.58 -12.98
CA LYS A 69 0.67 1.14 -14.33
C LYS A 69 1.26 0.22 -15.41
N ASN A 70 2.46 -0.29 -15.17
CA ASN A 70 3.20 -1.14 -16.10
C ASN A 70 2.87 -2.62 -15.96
N ARG A 71 1.80 -2.97 -15.23
CA ARG A 71 1.32 -4.34 -15.06
C ARG A 71 2.41 -5.30 -14.54
N LYS A 72 3.28 -4.82 -13.65
CA LYS A 72 4.32 -5.65 -12.97
C LYS A 72 3.78 -6.23 -11.67
N LEU A 73 3.09 -7.37 -11.74
CA LEU A 73 2.49 -8.05 -10.58
C LEU A 73 3.52 -8.41 -9.49
N LEU A 74 4.68 -8.95 -9.90
CA LEU A 74 5.74 -9.32 -8.97
C LEU A 74 6.27 -8.09 -8.22
N GLY A 75 6.46 -6.98 -8.93
CA GLY A 75 6.89 -5.71 -8.33
C GLY A 75 5.89 -5.20 -7.30
N ALA A 76 4.59 -5.23 -7.61
CA ALA A 76 3.55 -4.85 -6.66
C ALA A 76 3.56 -5.73 -5.39
N ARG A 77 3.75 -7.05 -5.54
CA ARG A 77 3.82 -7.99 -4.41
C ARG A 77 5.04 -7.76 -3.52
N ILE A 78 6.21 -7.54 -4.12
CA ILE A 78 7.43 -7.20 -3.37
C ILE A 78 7.19 -5.94 -2.54
N ILE A 79 6.55 -4.93 -3.13
CA ILE A 79 6.25 -3.68 -2.44
C ILE A 79 5.28 -3.88 -1.27
N PHE A 80 4.26 -4.74 -1.41
CA PHE A 80 3.38 -5.07 -0.28
C PHE A 80 4.13 -5.76 0.86
N VAL A 81 5.10 -6.64 0.56
CA VAL A 81 5.97 -7.24 1.58
C VAL A 81 6.85 -6.17 2.25
N ILE A 82 7.43 -5.26 1.47
CA ILE A 82 8.19 -4.12 2.00
C ILE A 82 7.32 -3.27 2.93
N ASN A 83 6.05 -3.04 2.59
CA ASN A 83 5.13 -2.30 3.45
C ASN A 83 4.86 -2.99 4.79
N ILE A 84 4.83 -4.32 4.83
CA ILE A 84 4.76 -5.08 6.09
C ILE A 84 6.04 -4.86 6.90
N LEU A 85 7.21 -4.97 6.26
CA LEU A 85 8.50 -4.77 6.93
C LEU A 85 8.66 -3.35 7.51
N ILE A 86 8.19 -2.32 6.80
CA ILE A 86 8.18 -0.93 7.28
C ILE A 86 7.26 -0.78 8.51
N ALA A 87 6.17 -1.55 8.58
CA ALA A 87 5.18 -1.44 9.65
C ALA A 87 5.65 -2.04 10.98
N LEU A 88 6.52 -3.06 10.94
CA LEU A 88 6.92 -3.83 12.12
C LEU A 88 7.61 -2.97 13.21
N PRO A 89 8.65 -2.16 12.89
CA PRO A 89 9.36 -1.38 13.91
C PRO A 89 8.46 -0.35 14.61
N ALA A 90 7.54 0.25 13.87
CA ALA A 90 6.62 1.26 14.37
C ALA A 90 5.33 0.68 14.99
N SER A 91 5.20 -0.66 15.04
CA SER A 91 3.95 -1.35 15.45
C SER A 91 2.71 -0.79 14.72
N ALA A 92 2.87 -0.45 13.44
CA ALA A 92 1.85 0.22 12.65
C ALA A 92 0.80 -0.80 12.14
N TYR A 93 -0.05 -1.29 13.04
CA TYR A 93 -1.02 -2.36 12.74
C TYR A 93 -1.95 -2.05 11.55
N ILE A 94 -2.34 -0.78 11.37
CA ILE A 94 -3.15 -0.33 10.22
C ILE A 94 -2.38 -0.54 8.90
N GLY A 95 -1.07 -0.25 8.90
CA GLY A 95 -0.22 -0.46 7.73
C GLY A 95 -0.07 -1.93 7.38
N ILE A 96 0.04 -2.80 8.39
CA ILE A 96 0.05 -4.26 8.20
C ILE A 96 -1.28 -4.74 7.59
N LEU A 97 -2.41 -4.30 8.15
CA LEU A 97 -3.75 -4.68 7.66
C LEU A 97 -3.94 -4.29 6.19
N VAL A 98 -3.57 -3.07 5.82
CA VAL A 98 -3.68 -2.60 4.43
C VAL A 98 -2.78 -3.41 3.50
N ALA A 99 -1.55 -3.72 3.92
CA ALA A 99 -0.62 -4.51 3.12
C ALA A 99 -1.17 -5.93 2.90
N ILE A 100 -1.75 -6.56 3.93
CA ILE A 100 -2.41 -7.87 3.81
C ILE A 100 -3.58 -7.81 2.84
N ILE A 101 -4.49 -6.84 2.98
CA ILE A 101 -5.64 -6.70 2.05
C ILE A 101 -5.15 -6.53 0.61
N SER A 102 -4.13 -5.69 0.40
CA SER A 102 -3.55 -5.46 -0.93
C SER A 102 -2.91 -6.73 -1.50
N PHE A 103 -2.21 -7.48 -0.66
CA PHE A 103 -1.58 -8.74 -1.03
C PHE A 103 -2.63 -9.79 -1.39
N SER A 104 -3.66 -9.98 -0.55
CA SER A 104 -4.78 -10.89 -0.81
C SER A 104 -5.51 -10.55 -2.11
N LEU A 105 -5.81 -9.27 -2.35
CA LEU A 105 -6.42 -8.84 -3.62
C LEU A 105 -5.53 -9.14 -4.84
N SER A 106 -4.21 -9.09 -4.69
CA SER A 106 -3.28 -9.42 -5.77
C SER A 106 -3.16 -10.92 -6.10
N PHE A 107 -3.64 -11.81 -5.21
CA PHE A 107 -3.61 -13.26 -5.41
C PHE A 107 -4.99 -13.86 -5.72
N PHE A 108 -6.03 -13.40 -5.02
CA PHE A 108 -7.34 -14.05 -5.07
C PHE A 108 -8.32 -13.37 -6.02
N ASN A 109 -8.04 -12.13 -6.47
CA ASN A 109 -8.94 -11.43 -7.38
C ASN A 109 -8.62 -11.73 -8.85
N LYS A 110 -9.47 -12.55 -9.49
CA LYS A 110 -9.34 -12.92 -10.91
C LYS A 110 -9.27 -11.72 -11.86
N LYS A 111 -9.96 -10.61 -11.57
CA LYS A 111 -9.93 -9.39 -12.41
C LYS A 111 -8.60 -8.65 -12.28
N VAL A 112 -7.99 -8.66 -11.10
CA VAL A 112 -6.65 -8.08 -10.86
C VAL A 112 -5.61 -8.93 -11.58
N LEU A 113 -5.62 -10.24 -11.41
CA LEU A 113 -4.72 -11.15 -12.13
C LEU A 113 -4.82 -11.00 -13.65
N ALA A 114 -6.05 -10.95 -14.19
CA ALA A 114 -6.29 -10.75 -15.62
C ALA A 114 -5.71 -9.42 -16.15
N TYR A 115 -5.84 -8.34 -15.37
CA TYR A 115 -5.25 -7.04 -15.72
C TYR A 115 -3.71 -7.08 -15.78
N PHE A 116 -3.08 -7.92 -14.95
CA PHE A 116 -1.63 -8.07 -14.91
C PHE A 116 -1.08 -9.08 -15.94
N SER A 117 -1.93 -9.92 -16.55
CA SER A 117 -1.56 -10.93 -17.55
C SER A 117 -1.74 -10.48 -19.01
N GLU A 118 -2.33 -9.31 -19.25
CA GLU A 118 -2.45 -8.70 -20.57
C GLU A 118 -1.24 -7.84 -20.95
#